data_AF-J0GLN1-F1
#
_entry.id   AF-J0GLN1-F1
#
_cell.length_a   1.000
_cell.length_b   1.000
_cell.length_c   1.000
_cell.angle_alpha   90.00
_cell.angle_beta   90.00
_cell.angle_gamma   90.00
#
_symmetry.space_group_name_H-M   'P 1'
#
loop_
_entity.id
_entity.type
_entity.pdbx_description
1 polymer ?
#
loop_
_entity_poly.entity_id
_entity_poly.type
_entity_poly.pdbx_seq_one_letter_code
_entity_poly.pdbx_strand_id
1 'polypeptide(L)' 'MTLGIDEAGRGCLAGSLFVAGVVCNGKTALEFLKMGYKQQLKSYNNP' A
#
# COMPACT_ATOMS: atom_id res chain seq x y z
N MET A 1 0.87 -17.45 5.98
CA MET A 1 1.78 -16.35 5.62
C MET A 1 1.29 -15.83 4.29
N THR A 2 1.11 -14.53 4.14
CA THR A 2 0.55 -13.88 2.95
C THR A 2 1.50 -12.77 2.49
N LEU A 3 1.73 -12.65 1.19
CA LEU A 3 2.57 -11.60 0.60
C LEU A 3 1.68 -10.70 -0.26
N GLY A 4 1.75 -9.39 -0.03
CA GLY A 4 1.14 -8.37 -0.89
C GLY A 4 2.24 -7.53 -1.54
N ILE A 5 2.06 -7.20 -2.82
CA ILE A 5 2.96 -6.34 -3.59
C ILE A 5 2.10 -5.26 -4.23
N ASP A 6 2.57 -4.02 -4.22
CA ASP A 6 1.90 -2.87 -4.85
C ASP A 6 2.93 -1.88 -5.42
N GLU A 7 2.53 -1.14 -6.46
CA GLU A 7 3.35 -0.09 -7.06
C GLU A 7 2.67 1.28 -7.05
N ALA A 8 3.47 2.34 -6.94
CA ALA A 8 3.01 3.72 -6.96
C ALA A 8 3.81 4.54 -7.97
N GLY A 9 3.13 5.44 -8.68
CA GLY A 9 3.75 6.30 -9.71
C GLY A 9 3.57 5.79 -11.15
N ARG A 10 2.84 4.69 -11.36
CA ARG A 10 2.48 4.23 -12.71
C ARG A 10 1.57 5.25 -13.39
N GLY A 11 1.98 5.75 -14.55
CA GLY A 11 1.22 6.73 -15.33
C GLY A 11 1.50 8.20 -15.00
N CYS A 12 2.45 8.48 -14.10
CA CYS A 12 2.93 9.85 -13.88
C CYS A 12 3.75 10.35 -15.09
N LEU A 13 3.59 11.63 -15.44
CA LEU A 13 4.34 12.28 -16.54
C LEU A 13 5.83 12.43 -16.22
N ALA A 14 6.15 12.68 -14.94
CA ALA A 14 7.50 12.75 -14.40
C ALA A 14 7.47 12.28 -12.93
N GLY A 15 8.58 11.69 -12.46
CA GLY A 15 8.69 11.10 -11.13
C GLY A 15 9.26 9.69 -11.17
N SER A 16 9.36 9.06 -10.00
CA SER A 16 9.87 7.68 -9.87
C SER A 16 8.72 6.69 -9.71
N LEU A 17 8.91 5.48 -10.26
CA LEU A 17 8.06 4.33 -9.97
C LEU A 17 8.59 3.64 -8.71
N PHE A 18 7.73 3.44 -7.72
CA PHE A 18 8.06 2.74 -6.49
C PHE A 18 7.30 1.43 -6.42
N VAL A 19 7.96 0.38 -5.93
CA VAL A 19 7.34 -0.93 -5.70
C VAL A 19 7.60 -1.33 -4.25
N ALA A 20 6.57 -1.74 -3.53
CA ALA A 20 6.66 -2.17 -2.15
C ALA A 20 6.05 -3.56 -1.98
N GLY A 21 6.73 -4.41 -1.19
CA GLY A 21 6.25 -5.72 -0.81
C GLY A 21 6.08 -5.81 0.70
N VAL A 22 4.97 -6.40 1.16
CA VAL A 22 4.68 -6.61 2.57
C VAL A 22 4.34 -8.08 2.80
N VAL A 23 5.05 -8.72 3.73
CA VAL A 23 4.75 -10.06 4.19
C VAL A 23 3.99 -9.99 5.51
N CYS A 24 2.85 -10.64 5.55
CA CYS A 24 1.95 -10.70 6.70
C CYS A 24 1.89 -12.11 7.28
N ASN A 25 1.94 -12.19 8.61
CA ASN A 25 1.41 -13.33 9.34
C ASN A 25 -0.07 -13.07 9.72
N GLY A 26 -0.73 -14.05 10.34
CA GLY A 26 -2.17 -13.92 10.70
C GLY A 26 -2.49 -12.76 11.64
N LYS A 27 -1.56 -12.37 12.53
CA LYS A 27 -1.74 -11.22 13.44
C LYS A 27 -1.57 -9.90 12.69
N THR A 28 -0.53 -9.78 11.88
CA THR A 28 -0.27 -8.57 11.08
C THR A 28 -1.37 -8.33 10.05
N ALA A 29 -1.88 -9.39 9.43
CA ALA A 29 -3.02 -9.30 8.51
C ALA A 29 -4.28 -8.79 9.21
N LEU A 30 -4.54 -9.23 10.45
CA LEU A 30 -5.66 -8.75 11.25
C LEU A 30 -5.50 -7.29 11.67
N GLU A 31 -4.27 -6.85 11.99
CA GLU A 31 -3.97 -5.44 12.25
C GLU A 31 -4.19 -4.57 11.01
N PHE A 32 -3.74 -5.00 9.82
CA PHE A 32 -4.02 -4.30 8.57
C PHE A 32 -5.52 -4.18 8.28
N LEU A 33 -6.30 -5.24 8.56
CA LEU A 33 -7.75 -5.20 8.44
C LEU A 33 -8.39 -4.21 9.44
N LYS A 34 -7.92 -4.19 10.69
CA LYS A 34 -8.40 -3.25 11.73
C LYS A 34 -8.06 -1.80 11.42
N MET A 35 -6.90 -1.54 10.80
CA MET A 35 -6.51 -0.21 10.33
C MET A 35 -7.36 0.27 9.14
N GLY A 36 -8.25 -0.56 8.58
CA GLY A 36 -9.14 -0.15 7.50
C GLY A 36 -8.46 0.01 6.15
N TYR A 37 -7.32 -0.67 5.92
CA TYR A 37 -6.58 -0.70 4.64
C TYR A 37 -7.32 -1.43 3.50
N LYS A 38 -8.65 -1.46 3.52
CA LYS A 38 -9.47 -2.13 2.51
C LYS A 38 -9.66 -1.26 1.25
N GLN A 39 -8.62 -0.53 0.83
CA GLN A 39 -8.61 0.47 -0.27
C GLN A 39 -9.17 1.85 0.15
N GLN A 40 -8.37 2.66 0.85
CA GLN A 40 -8.63 4.10 0.95
C GLN A 40 -7.78 4.84 -0.09
N LEU A 41 -8.39 5.24 -1.20
CA LEU A 41 -7.84 6.28 -2.08
C LEU A 41 -8.03 7.63 -1.38
N LYS A 42 -7.15 7.95 -0.44
CA LYS A 42 -7.04 9.31 0.11
C LYS A 42 -5.65 9.82 -0.18
N SER A 43 -5.52 10.58 -1.28
CA SER A 43 -4.30 11.33 -1.58
C SER A 43 -4.12 12.41 -0.54
N TYR A 44 -3.13 12.24 0.35
CA TYR A 44 -2.59 13.34 1.13
C TYR A 44 -1.56 14.04 0.23
N ASN A 45 -2.01 15.06 -0.49
CA ASN A 45 -1.08 16.05 -1.03
C ASN A 45 -0.67 16.92 0.15
N ASN A 46 0.61 16.90 0.51
CA ASN A 46 1.17 17.95 1.34
C ASN A 46 0.98 19.27 0.58
N PRO A 47 0.47 20.36 1.21
CA PRO A 47 0.38 21.64 0.54
C PRO A 47 1.75 22.14 0.04
#